data_AF-A0A1H7EDT0-F1
#
_entry.id   AF-A0A1H7EDT0-F1
#
_cell.length_a   1.000
_cell.length_b   1.000
_cell.length_c   1.000
_cell.angle_alpha   90.00
_cell.angle_beta   90.00
_cell.angle_gamma   90.00
#
_symmetry.space_group_name_H-M   'P 1'
#
loop_
_entity.id
_entity.type
_entity.pdbx_description
1 polymer ?
#
loop_
_entity_poly.entity_id
_entity_poly.type
_entity_poly.pdbx_seq_one_letter_code
_entity_poly.pdbx_strand_id
1 'polypeptide(L)'
;MHMFVKSRLVAIFTLAASTSAFAVTPSLFGSCDSDGECSAIFNRSLPEVKALCGERTASVAWVKDSRALLLQCVSSATDQEDNVNYLINGRDVVGLNYGRYVKISFLQQNPATSVPDKFGSVPVCTPANVEKLHTSAFVLLDKRPGESGASDCYDVTYLSTSSDGVRLDTNAGTVRATDRAHFSGRVSNRTRQRVERLIQLFQTWHDPKPN
;
A
#
# COMPACT_ATOMS: atom_id res chain seq x y z
N MET A 1 76.52 -21.72 -38.66
CA MET A 1 76.52 -20.38 -38.02
C MET A 1 75.72 -19.47 -38.93
N HIS A 2 74.66 -18.73 -38.59
CA HIS A 2 73.84 -18.55 -37.40
C HIS A 2 72.43 -18.21 -37.94
N MET A 3 71.39 -18.91 -37.50
CA MET A 3 69.99 -18.56 -37.78
C MET A 3 69.57 -17.39 -36.89
N PHE A 4 69.10 -16.28 -37.47
CA PHE A 4 68.43 -15.20 -36.75
C PHE A 4 66.91 -15.44 -36.80
N VAL A 5 66.33 -15.89 -35.70
CA VAL A 5 64.87 -16.01 -35.53
C VAL A 5 64.35 -14.67 -34.97
N LYS A 6 63.52 -13.98 -35.75
CA LYS A 6 62.81 -12.77 -35.31
C LYS A 6 61.58 -13.17 -34.50
N SER A 7 61.65 -13.10 -33.17
CA SER A 7 60.47 -13.18 -32.30
C SER A 7 59.69 -11.86 -32.35
N ARG A 8 58.45 -11.90 -32.84
CA ARG A 8 57.48 -10.82 -32.67
C ARG A 8 56.62 -11.14 -31.44
N LEU A 9 56.77 -10.35 -30.38
CA LEU A 9 55.88 -10.34 -29.22
C LEU A 9 54.53 -9.73 -29.64
N VAL A 10 53.46 -10.51 -29.57
CA VAL A 10 52.08 -10.03 -29.71
C VAL A 10 51.56 -9.73 -28.31
N ALA A 11 51.35 -8.45 -28.01
CA ALA A 11 50.70 -8.01 -26.77
C ALA A 11 49.18 -8.21 -26.91
N ILE A 12 48.62 -9.13 -26.13
CA ILE A 12 47.17 -9.34 -26.03
C ILE A 12 46.63 -8.34 -25.00
N PHE A 13 45.98 -7.28 -25.48
CA PHE A 13 45.18 -6.40 -24.63
C PHE A 13 43.87 -7.10 -24.28
N THR A 14 43.75 -7.63 -23.07
CA THR A 14 42.46 -8.03 -22.48
C THR A 14 41.69 -6.78 -22.11
N LEU A 15 40.71 -6.41 -22.94
CA LEU A 15 39.66 -5.45 -22.60
C LEU A 15 38.77 -6.08 -21.54
N ALA A 16 38.96 -5.70 -20.28
CA ALA A 16 37.98 -5.96 -19.23
C ALA A 16 36.74 -5.11 -19.55
N ALA A 17 35.68 -5.75 -20.03
CA ALA A 17 34.37 -5.11 -20.17
C ALA A 17 33.82 -4.87 -18.77
N SER A 18 33.97 -3.64 -18.27
CA SER A 18 33.32 -3.18 -17.05
C SER A 18 31.81 -3.15 -17.30
N THR A 19 31.11 -4.23 -16.95
CA THR A 19 29.65 -4.23 -16.90
C THR A 19 29.22 -3.26 -15.82
N SER A 20 28.74 -2.09 -16.21
CA SER A 20 28.08 -1.16 -15.31
C SER A 20 26.82 -1.86 -14.81
N ALA A 21 26.86 -2.38 -13.59
CA ALA A 21 25.65 -2.81 -12.91
C ALA A 21 24.81 -1.56 -12.65
N PHE A 22 23.84 -1.28 -13.52
CA PHE A 22 22.80 -0.31 -13.22
C PHE A 22 22.09 -0.81 -11.97
N ALA A 23 22.17 -0.05 -10.88
CA ALA A 23 21.37 -0.31 -9.70
C ALA A 23 19.90 -0.23 -10.12
N VAL A 24 19.25 -1.39 -10.28
CA VAL A 24 17.83 -1.47 -10.57
C VAL A 24 17.11 -0.85 -9.38
N THR A 25 16.48 0.30 -9.60
CA THR A 25 15.65 0.92 -8.56
C THR A 25 14.54 -0.06 -8.22
N PRO A 26 14.37 -0.45 -6.95
CA PRO A 26 13.38 -1.46 -6.59
C PRO A 26 11.97 -0.95 -6.96
N SER A 27 11.14 -1.86 -7.46
CA SER A 27 9.76 -1.58 -7.85
C SER A 27 8.89 -1.21 -6.64
N LEU A 28 9.22 -1.71 -5.44
CA LEU A 28 8.57 -1.39 -4.18
C LEU A 28 9.59 -1.15 -3.05
N PHE A 29 9.21 -0.32 -2.08
CA PHE A 29 9.92 -0.14 -0.82
C PHE A 29 8.93 -0.27 0.36
N GLY A 30 9.23 -1.10 1.35
CA GLY A 30 8.32 -1.35 2.47
C GLY A 30 8.94 -2.09 3.64
N SER A 31 8.17 -2.20 4.73
CA SER A 31 8.58 -2.83 5.97
C SER A 31 7.38 -3.44 6.70
N CYS A 32 7.67 -4.28 7.70
CA CYS A 32 6.70 -4.83 8.65
C CYS A 32 7.06 -4.37 10.06
N ASP A 33 6.07 -4.26 10.95
CA ASP A 33 6.33 -4.15 12.39
C ASP A 33 6.47 -5.53 13.05
N SER A 34 6.64 -5.53 14.37
CA SER A 34 6.74 -6.73 15.20
C SER A 34 5.47 -7.58 15.18
N ASP A 35 4.32 -6.98 14.94
CA ASP A 35 3.01 -7.64 14.95
C ASP A 35 2.68 -8.25 13.58
N GLY A 36 3.58 -8.10 12.61
CA GLY A 36 3.43 -8.68 11.27
C GLY A 36 2.57 -7.83 10.34
N GLU A 37 2.20 -6.60 10.73
CA GLU A 37 1.55 -5.65 9.83
C GLU A 37 2.60 -4.98 8.95
N CYS A 38 2.39 -5.11 7.65
CA CYS A 38 3.32 -4.68 6.62
C CYS A 38 2.69 -3.63 5.71
N SER A 39 3.54 -2.74 5.19
CA SER A 39 3.15 -1.81 4.15
C SER A 39 4.32 -1.50 3.23
N ALA A 40 4.03 -1.31 1.96
CA ALA A 40 5.00 -0.93 0.94
C ALA A 40 4.42 0.14 0.01
N ILE A 41 5.30 0.96 -0.56
CA ILE A 41 5.00 1.97 -1.55
C ILE A 41 5.58 1.51 -2.88
N PHE A 42 4.76 1.57 -3.93
CA PHE A 42 5.22 1.29 -5.29
C PHE A 42 5.98 2.48 -5.85
N ASN A 43 6.99 2.20 -6.68
CA ASN A 43 7.68 3.23 -7.43
C ASN A 43 6.68 3.90 -8.39
N ARG A 44 6.56 5.23 -8.29
CA ARG A 44 5.63 6.04 -9.08
C ARG A 44 5.91 5.99 -10.58
N SER A 45 7.12 5.59 -11.00
CA SER A 45 7.47 5.44 -12.42
C SER A 45 6.87 4.20 -13.08
N LEU A 46 6.30 3.26 -12.30
CA LEU A 46 5.72 2.04 -12.84
C LEU A 46 4.45 2.33 -13.67
N PRO A 47 4.39 1.87 -14.93
CA PRO A 47 3.20 2.05 -15.77
C PRO A 47 1.91 1.49 -15.16
N GLU A 48 1.99 0.40 -14.41
CA GLU A 48 0.86 -0.23 -13.72
C GLU A 48 0.29 0.66 -12.61
N VAL A 49 1.17 1.34 -11.85
CA VAL A 49 0.77 2.35 -10.87
C VAL A 49 0.04 3.48 -11.56
N LYS A 50 0.63 4.04 -12.63
CA LYS A 50 0.02 5.12 -13.39
C LYS A 50 -1.31 4.72 -14.03
N ALA A 51 -1.43 3.47 -14.48
CA ALA A 51 -2.66 2.96 -15.06
C ALA A 51 -3.80 2.83 -14.04
N LEU A 52 -3.51 2.51 -12.78
CA LEU A 52 -4.51 2.37 -11.73
C LEU A 52 -4.78 3.68 -10.98
N CYS A 53 -3.72 4.34 -10.52
CA CYS A 53 -3.76 5.48 -9.61
C CYS A 53 -3.53 6.83 -10.31
N GLY A 54 -3.21 6.86 -11.60
CA GLY A 54 -2.82 8.10 -12.28
C GLY A 54 -1.52 8.65 -11.72
N GLU A 55 -1.49 9.93 -11.37
CA GLU A 55 -0.30 10.57 -10.77
C GLU A 55 -0.20 10.36 -9.24
N ARG A 56 -1.18 9.66 -8.64
CA ARG A 56 -1.21 9.38 -7.20
C ARG A 56 -0.20 8.31 -6.82
N THR A 57 0.21 8.33 -5.56
CA THR A 57 1.08 7.28 -5.02
C THR A 57 0.27 6.02 -4.81
N ALA A 58 0.79 4.86 -5.22
CA ALA A 58 0.21 3.58 -4.83
C ALA A 58 0.97 3.01 -3.62
N SER A 59 0.24 2.49 -2.65
CA SER A 59 0.76 1.67 -1.56
C SER A 59 -0.03 0.38 -1.44
N VAL A 60 0.58 -0.64 -0.85
CA VAL A 60 -0.06 -1.89 -0.47
C VAL A 60 0.21 -2.15 1.00
N ALA A 61 -0.81 -2.58 1.74
CA ALA A 61 -0.71 -3.07 3.11
C ALA A 61 -1.19 -4.52 3.18
N TRP A 62 -0.57 -5.29 4.06
CA TRP A 62 -0.93 -6.68 4.31
C TRP A 62 -0.52 -7.08 5.72
N VAL A 63 -1.12 -8.15 6.23
CA VAL A 63 -0.68 -8.82 7.45
C VAL A 63 0.00 -10.12 7.04
N LYS A 64 1.12 -10.48 7.67
CA LYS A 64 1.77 -11.79 7.44
C LYS A 64 0.75 -12.92 7.60
N ASP A 65 0.87 -13.92 6.73
CA ASP A 65 -0.02 -15.10 6.67
C ASP A 65 -1.51 -14.82 6.35
N SER A 66 -1.88 -13.55 6.15
CA SER A 66 -3.21 -13.18 5.65
C SER A 66 -3.26 -13.21 4.12
N ARG A 67 -4.40 -13.61 3.58
CA ARG A 67 -4.69 -13.51 2.14
C ARG A 67 -5.20 -12.14 1.74
N ALA A 68 -5.58 -11.31 2.71
CA ALA A 68 -6.15 -10.01 2.44
C ALA A 68 -5.03 -9.00 2.15
N LEU A 69 -5.23 -8.18 1.12
CA LEU A 69 -4.35 -7.07 0.75
C LEU A 69 -5.18 -5.80 0.64
N LEU A 70 -4.64 -4.69 1.13
CA LEU A 70 -5.22 -3.36 0.95
C LEU A 70 -4.32 -2.56 0.02
N LEU A 71 -4.79 -2.27 -1.18
CA LEU A 71 -4.10 -1.44 -2.15
C LEU A 71 -4.71 -0.04 -2.13
N GLN A 72 -3.90 0.99 -1.95
CA GLN A 72 -4.35 2.37 -1.81
C GLN A 72 -3.70 3.28 -2.86
N CYS A 73 -4.52 4.04 -3.57
CA CYS A 73 -4.09 5.22 -4.32
C CYS A 73 -4.20 6.44 -3.40
N VAL A 74 -3.07 6.88 -2.86
CA VAL A 74 -2.97 7.98 -1.89
C VAL A 74 -3.06 9.33 -2.60
N SER A 75 -4.00 10.17 -2.19
CA SER A 75 -4.20 11.51 -2.77
C SER A 75 -2.98 12.41 -2.55
N SER A 76 -2.86 13.44 -3.38
CA SER A 76 -1.74 14.38 -3.30
C SER A 76 -1.98 15.43 -2.20
N ALA A 77 -0.93 16.17 -1.81
CA ALA A 77 -1.02 17.18 -0.75
C ALA A 77 -2.08 18.28 -1.01
N THR A 78 -2.40 18.53 -2.28
CA THR A 78 -3.36 19.56 -2.71
C THR A 78 -4.81 19.10 -2.75
N ASP A 79 -5.05 17.79 -2.65
CA ASP A 79 -6.41 17.24 -2.70
C ASP A 79 -6.99 17.13 -1.28
N GLN A 80 -8.32 17.14 -1.16
CA GLN A 80 -9.00 16.55 -0.01
C GLN A 80 -8.57 15.07 0.07
N GLU A 81 -8.64 14.38 1.21
CA GLU A 81 -8.11 13.02 1.37
C GLU A 81 -8.92 11.93 0.60
N ASP A 82 -9.13 12.15 -0.70
CA ASP A 82 -9.87 11.34 -1.67
C ASP A 82 -9.06 10.11 -2.10
N ASN A 83 -8.65 9.35 -1.09
CA ASN A 83 -7.96 8.08 -1.26
C ASN A 83 -8.91 7.08 -1.91
N VAL A 84 -8.38 6.32 -2.88
CA VAL A 84 -9.10 5.18 -3.44
C VAL A 84 -8.44 3.92 -2.94
N ASN A 85 -9.19 3.10 -2.22
CA ASN A 85 -8.73 1.85 -1.64
C ASN A 85 -9.36 0.67 -2.39
N TYR A 86 -8.58 -0.37 -2.59
CA TYR A 86 -9.03 -1.65 -3.12
C TYR A 86 -8.68 -2.71 -2.09
N LEU A 87 -9.69 -3.35 -1.52
CA LEU A 87 -9.51 -4.50 -0.64
C LEU A 87 -9.59 -5.76 -1.49
N ILE A 88 -8.52 -6.52 -1.49
CA ILE A 88 -8.37 -7.77 -2.22
C ILE A 88 -8.44 -8.91 -1.20
N ASN A 89 -9.33 -9.87 -1.44
CA ASN A 89 -9.40 -11.11 -0.66
C ASN A 89 -9.59 -12.29 -1.63
N GLY A 90 -8.51 -13.01 -1.93
CA GLY A 90 -8.52 -14.03 -2.98
C GLY A 90 -8.81 -13.43 -4.37
N ARG A 91 -9.95 -13.76 -4.97
CA ARG A 91 -10.37 -13.25 -6.29
C ARG A 91 -11.28 -12.02 -6.20
N ASP A 92 -11.74 -11.69 -5.00
CA ASP A 92 -12.65 -10.58 -4.79
C ASP A 92 -11.87 -9.28 -4.64
N VAL A 93 -12.35 -8.25 -5.33
CA VAL A 93 -11.80 -6.89 -5.29
C VAL A 93 -12.95 -5.94 -4.98
N VAL A 94 -12.89 -5.33 -3.81
CA VAL A 94 -13.87 -4.34 -3.32
C VAL A 94 -13.24 -2.96 -3.36
N GLY A 95 -13.88 -2.02 -4.04
CA GLY A 95 -13.43 -0.62 -4.10
C GLY A 95 -14.08 0.23 -3.01
N LEU A 96 -13.27 1.05 -2.34
CA LEU A 96 -13.68 2.08 -1.39
C LEU A 96 -13.10 3.43 -1.83
N ASN A 97 -13.86 4.52 -1.71
CA ASN A 97 -13.44 5.85 -2.17
C ASN A 97 -13.11 6.81 -1.02
N TYR A 98 -12.58 6.28 0.08
CA TYR A 98 -12.29 7.08 1.25
C TYR A 98 -11.23 6.42 2.10
N GLY A 99 -10.69 7.20 3.03
CA GLY A 99 -9.95 6.69 4.16
C GLY A 99 -8.47 6.46 3.88
N ARG A 100 -7.64 6.77 4.87
CA ARG A 100 -6.21 6.52 4.85
C ARG A 100 -5.86 5.30 5.69
N TYR A 101 -5.05 4.39 5.16
CA TYR A 101 -4.55 3.27 5.95
C TYR A 101 -3.67 3.73 7.13
N VAL A 102 -3.92 3.12 8.29
CA VAL A 102 -3.03 3.16 9.46
C VAL A 102 -2.88 1.75 10.00
N LYS A 103 -1.71 1.47 10.58
CA LYS A 103 -1.45 0.20 11.27
C LYS A 103 -2.35 0.08 12.49
N ILE A 104 -2.88 -1.11 12.72
CA ILE A 104 -3.71 -1.45 13.88
C ILE A 104 -2.90 -1.26 15.16
N SER A 105 -1.65 -1.73 15.18
CA SER A 105 -0.70 -1.61 16.29
C SER A 105 -0.52 -0.18 16.80
N PHE A 106 -0.55 0.81 15.89
CA PHE A 106 -0.46 2.23 16.23
C PHE A 106 -1.66 2.70 17.09
N LEU A 107 -2.88 2.31 16.73
CA LEU A 107 -4.08 2.69 17.47
C LEU A 107 -4.32 1.83 18.71
N GLN A 108 -3.83 0.59 18.74
CA GLN A 108 -3.93 -0.26 19.93
C GLN A 108 -3.10 0.29 21.10
N GLN A 109 -1.92 0.84 20.83
CA GLN A 109 -1.05 1.41 21.86
C GLN A 109 -1.63 2.67 22.48
N ASN A 110 -2.30 3.50 21.68
CA ASN A 110 -2.96 4.71 22.17
C ASN A 110 -4.24 5.00 21.36
N PRO A 111 -5.40 4.48 21.78
CA PRO A 111 -6.65 4.59 21.03
C PRO A 111 -7.15 6.02 20.83
N ALA A 112 -6.73 6.98 21.64
CA ALA A 112 -7.13 8.39 21.55
C ALA A 112 -6.03 9.27 20.95
N THR A 113 -5.02 8.67 20.29
CA THR A 113 -3.86 9.40 19.78
C THR A 113 -4.19 10.32 18.61
N SER A 114 -3.32 11.29 18.38
CA SER A 114 -3.29 12.05 17.13
C SER A 114 -2.46 11.30 16.08
N VAL A 115 -2.97 11.30 14.85
CA VAL A 115 -2.35 10.65 13.70
C VAL A 115 -1.56 11.70 12.92
N PRO A 116 -0.30 11.44 12.55
CA PRO A 116 0.47 12.36 11.71
C PRO A 116 -0.20 12.57 10.36
N ASP A 117 -0.53 13.81 10.01
CA ASP A 117 -1.12 14.23 8.73
C ASP A 117 -0.25 15.30 8.04
N LYS A 118 -0.55 15.64 6.78
CA LYS A 118 0.21 16.52 5.90
C LYS A 118 0.51 17.91 6.48
N PHE A 119 -0.40 18.44 7.31
CA PHE A 119 -0.29 19.78 7.89
C PHE A 119 -0.01 19.77 9.40
N GLY A 120 0.21 18.60 9.98
CA GLY A 120 0.36 18.41 11.42
C GLY A 120 -0.42 17.19 11.91
N SER A 121 -0.30 16.86 13.19
CA SER A 121 -1.05 15.73 13.75
C SER A 121 -2.52 16.09 13.92
N VAL A 122 -3.41 15.20 13.50
CA VAL A 122 -4.87 15.35 13.59
C VAL A 122 -5.41 14.31 14.58
N PRO A 123 -6.25 14.69 15.57
CA PRO A 123 -6.79 13.74 16.55
C PRO A 123 -7.80 12.79 15.91
N VAL A 124 -8.03 11.63 16.54
CA VAL A 124 -9.23 10.84 16.27
C VAL A 124 -10.46 11.52 16.86
N CYS A 125 -11.61 11.44 16.18
CA CYS A 125 -12.86 12.07 16.64
C CYS A 125 -13.38 11.41 17.92
N THR A 126 -13.25 10.09 18.01
CA THR A 126 -13.55 9.29 19.19
C THR A 126 -12.44 8.24 19.36
N PRO A 127 -12.11 7.83 20.60
CA PRO A 127 -11.11 6.79 20.81
C PRO A 127 -11.42 5.53 20.00
N ALA A 128 -10.39 4.92 19.43
CA ALA A 128 -10.52 3.68 18.68
C ALA A 128 -11.07 2.55 19.59
N ASN A 129 -12.00 1.76 19.08
CA ASN A 129 -12.56 0.61 19.74
C ASN A 129 -11.56 -0.56 19.62
N VAL A 130 -10.92 -0.89 20.74
CA VAL A 130 -9.86 -1.91 20.82
C VAL A 130 -10.35 -3.29 20.40
N GLU A 131 -11.58 -3.68 20.74
CA GLU A 131 -12.15 -4.97 20.34
C GLU A 131 -12.31 -5.07 18.83
N LYS A 132 -12.77 -3.99 18.18
CA LYS A 132 -12.87 -3.94 16.71
C LYS A 132 -11.49 -3.93 16.07
N LEU A 133 -10.49 -3.26 16.66
CA LEU A 133 -9.10 -3.32 16.18
C LEU A 133 -8.58 -4.77 16.15
N HIS A 134 -8.82 -5.56 17.19
CA HIS A 134 -8.35 -6.96 17.26
C HIS A 134 -8.95 -7.89 16.20
N THR A 135 -10.14 -7.57 15.69
CA THR A 135 -10.85 -8.40 14.69
C THR A 135 -10.72 -7.85 13.27
N SER A 136 -10.01 -6.72 13.10
CA SER A 136 -9.83 -6.07 11.81
C SER A 136 -8.67 -6.69 11.04
N ALA A 137 -8.85 -6.84 9.73
CA ALA A 137 -7.76 -7.07 8.80
C ALA A 137 -6.99 -5.76 8.51
N PHE A 138 -7.69 -4.63 8.45
CA PHE A 138 -7.11 -3.31 8.19
C PHE A 138 -7.91 -2.21 8.90
N VAL A 139 -7.30 -1.04 9.08
CA VAL A 139 -7.98 0.16 9.57
C VAL A 139 -7.77 1.32 8.60
N LEU A 140 -8.87 2.03 8.33
CA LEU A 140 -8.88 3.27 7.56
C LEU A 140 -9.31 4.44 8.44
N LEU A 141 -8.69 5.60 8.23
CA LEU A 141 -9.01 6.86 8.89
C LEU A 141 -9.66 7.81 7.90
N ASP A 142 -10.88 8.25 8.21
CA ASP A 142 -11.63 9.19 7.37
C ASP A 142 -11.63 10.58 7.99
N LYS A 143 -11.20 11.60 7.23
CA LYS A 143 -11.04 12.95 7.75
C LYS A 143 -12.36 13.71 7.61
N ARG A 144 -12.82 14.29 8.72
CA ARG A 144 -14.06 15.05 8.79
C ARG A 144 -13.93 16.24 9.72
N PRO A 145 -14.82 17.24 9.61
CA PRO A 145 -14.97 18.24 10.65
C PRO A 145 -15.28 17.59 12.01
N GLY A 146 -14.59 18.07 13.05
CA GLY A 146 -14.89 17.74 14.43
C GLY A 146 -16.19 18.35 14.91
N GLU A 147 -16.63 18.01 16.13
CA GLU A 147 -17.94 18.41 16.68
C GLU A 147 -18.13 19.94 16.71
N SER A 148 -17.08 20.70 16.97
CA SER A 148 -17.11 22.16 16.98
C SER A 148 -17.07 22.79 15.58
N GLY A 149 -16.76 21.99 14.54
CA GLY A 149 -16.55 22.45 13.16
C GLY A 149 -15.29 23.29 12.93
N ALA A 150 -14.56 23.65 14.00
CA ALA A 150 -13.38 24.52 13.92
C ALA A 150 -12.07 23.79 13.60
N SER A 151 -12.05 22.46 13.74
CA SER A 151 -10.89 21.62 13.47
C SER A 151 -11.33 20.27 12.92
N ASP A 152 -10.49 19.67 12.08
CA ASP A 152 -10.72 18.31 11.58
C ASP A 152 -10.33 17.25 12.62
N CYS A 153 -10.91 16.07 12.49
CA CYS A 153 -10.54 14.86 13.20
C CYS A 153 -10.70 13.63 12.29
N TYR A 154 -10.13 12.50 12.69
CA TYR A 154 -10.27 11.23 11.99
C TYR A 154 -11.32 10.32 12.62
N ASP A 155 -12.31 9.90 11.83
CA ASP A 155 -13.16 8.77 12.16
C ASP A 155 -12.46 7.46 11.81
N VAL A 156 -12.54 6.47 12.71
CA VAL A 156 -11.90 5.17 12.54
C VAL A 156 -12.87 4.18 11.90
N THR A 157 -12.47 3.62 10.77
CA THR A 157 -13.15 2.49 10.11
C THR A 157 -12.32 1.21 10.27
N TYR A 158 -12.98 0.18 10.76
CA TYR A 158 -12.48 -1.18 10.95
C TYR A 158 -12.90 -2.05 9.77
N LEU A 159 -11.94 -2.66 9.07
CA LEU A 159 -12.21 -3.50 7.92
C LEU A 159 -11.94 -4.95 8.31
N SER A 160 -12.94 -5.80 8.22
CA SER A 160 -12.80 -7.24 8.41
C SER A 160 -13.08 -7.98 7.09
N THR A 161 -12.35 -9.06 6.87
CA THR A 161 -12.52 -9.95 5.72
C THR A 161 -12.93 -11.33 6.19
N SER A 162 -13.90 -11.93 5.50
CA SER A 162 -14.32 -13.32 5.70
C SER A 162 -14.55 -14.00 4.35
N SER A 163 -14.96 -15.28 4.37
CA SER A 163 -15.44 -15.98 3.18
C SER A 163 -16.64 -15.28 2.52
N ASP A 164 -17.43 -14.56 3.32
CA ASP A 164 -18.68 -13.92 2.90
C ASP A 164 -18.46 -12.50 2.35
N GLY A 165 -17.20 -12.07 2.31
CA GLY A 165 -16.77 -10.81 1.70
C GLY A 165 -16.11 -9.87 2.70
N VAL A 166 -16.39 -8.58 2.51
CA VAL A 166 -15.79 -7.47 3.27
C VAL A 166 -16.85 -6.84 4.15
N ARG A 167 -16.52 -6.60 5.42
CA ARG A 167 -17.36 -5.85 6.36
C ARG A 167 -16.63 -4.62 6.86
N LEU A 168 -17.32 -3.48 6.82
CA LEU A 168 -16.85 -2.19 7.30
C LEU A 168 -17.63 -1.82 8.56
N ASP A 169 -16.92 -1.49 9.63
CA ASP A 169 -17.50 -0.93 10.85
C ASP A 169 -16.87 0.39 11.20
N THR A 170 -17.63 1.25 11.85
CA THR A 170 -17.15 2.43 12.54
C THR A 170 -17.47 2.31 14.02
N ASN A 171 -17.10 3.29 14.82
CA ASN A 171 -17.55 3.36 16.21
C ASN A 171 -19.09 3.47 16.33
N ALA A 172 -19.77 4.04 15.32
CA ALA A 172 -21.22 4.23 15.30
C ALA A 172 -22.01 2.99 14.84
N GLY A 173 -21.39 2.05 14.11
CA GLY A 173 -22.05 0.84 13.64
C GLY A 173 -21.44 0.28 12.37
N THR A 174 -22.14 -0.69 11.75
CA THR A 174 -21.71 -1.30 10.49
C THR A 174 -22.13 -0.46 9.29
N VAL A 175 -21.21 -0.22 8.38
CA VAL A 175 -21.48 0.46 7.10
C VAL A 175 -22.08 -0.55 6.13
N ARG A 176 -23.23 -0.20 5.54
CA ARG A 176 -23.92 -1.08 4.59
C ARG A 176 -23.16 -1.12 3.26
N ALA A 177 -23.04 -2.30 2.65
CA ALA A 177 -22.41 -2.46 1.32
C ALA A 177 -23.10 -1.66 0.19
N THR A 178 -24.34 -1.22 0.41
CA THR A 178 -25.09 -0.35 -0.51
C THR A 178 -24.76 1.13 -0.36
N ASP A 179 -24.02 1.52 0.69
CA ASP A 179 -23.63 2.91 0.93
C ASP A 179 -22.57 3.35 -0.08
N ARG A 180 -22.96 4.26 -0.98
CA ARG A 180 -22.10 4.77 -2.06
C ARG A 180 -21.13 5.85 -1.62
N ALA A 181 -21.29 6.40 -0.41
CA ALA A 181 -20.29 7.31 0.14
C ALA A 181 -19.00 6.54 0.49
N HIS A 182 -19.15 5.32 1.00
CA HIS A 182 -18.02 4.49 1.43
C HIS A 182 -17.59 3.48 0.35
N PHE A 183 -18.55 2.78 -0.27
CA PHE A 183 -18.27 1.78 -1.30
C PHE A 183 -18.34 2.39 -2.70
N SER A 184 -17.27 2.24 -3.48
CA SER A 184 -17.21 2.66 -4.89
C SER A 184 -18.18 1.88 -5.80
N GLY A 185 -18.87 0.88 -5.25
CA GLY A 185 -19.72 -0.05 -5.97
C GLY A 185 -18.95 -1.11 -6.72
N ARG A 186 -19.54 -1.63 -7.80
CA ARG A 186 -18.93 -2.73 -8.56
C ARG A 186 -17.70 -2.20 -9.30
N VAL A 187 -16.54 -2.71 -8.91
CA VAL A 187 -15.28 -2.44 -9.59
C VAL A 187 -15.39 -2.91 -11.05
N SER A 188 -15.08 -2.01 -12.00
CA SER A 188 -15.12 -2.34 -13.43
C SER A 188 -14.11 -3.44 -13.77
N ASN A 189 -14.37 -4.23 -14.83
CA ASN A 189 -13.43 -5.26 -15.29
C ASN A 189 -12.04 -4.68 -15.60
N ARG A 190 -11.99 -3.48 -16.18
CA ARG A 190 -10.73 -2.77 -16.48
C ARG A 190 -9.98 -2.41 -15.20
N THR A 191 -10.67 -1.92 -14.18
CA THR A 191 -10.07 -1.62 -12.88
C THR A 191 -9.58 -2.89 -12.20
N ARG A 192 -10.37 -3.97 -12.22
CA ARG A 192 -9.98 -5.27 -11.68
C ARG A 192 -8.69 -5.78 -12.32
N GLN A 193 -8.58 -5.76 -13.64
CA GLN A 193 -7.36 -6.16 -14.35
C GLN A 193 -6.14 -5.30 -13.97
N ARG A 194 -6.33 -3.99 -13.74
CA ARG A 194 -5.26 -3.10 -13.29
C ARG A 194 -4.81 -3.42 -11.87
N VAL A 195 -5.75 -3.68 -10.97
CA VAL A 195 -5.46 -4.16 -9.61
C VAL A 195 -4.68 -5.47 -9.67
N GLU A 196 -5.18 -6.46 -10.42
CA GLU A 196 -4.54 -7.78 -10.57
C GLU A 196 -3.08 -7.67 -11.07
N ARG A 197 -2.79 -6.83 -12.06
CA ARG A 197 -1.42 -6.60 -12.53
C ARG A 197 -0.51 -6.04 -11.44
N LEU A 198 -1.02 -5.09 -10.65
CA LEU A 198 -0.21 -4.48 -9.59
C LEU A 198 0.01 -5.46 -8.43
N ILE A 199 -0.95 -6.33 -8.13
CA ILE A 199 -0.80 -7.43 -7.17
C ILE A 199 0.21 -8.47 -7.67
N GLN A 200 0.21 -8.81 -8.96
CA GLN A 200 1.23 -9.69 -9.54
C GLN A 200 2.64 -9.12 -9.38
N LEU A 201 2.82 -7.81 -9.65
CA LEU A 201 4.10 -7.14 -9.40
C LEU A 201 4.50 -7.21 -7.92
N PHE A 202 3.57 -6.96 -7.00
CA PHE A 202 3.81 -7.11 -5.57
C PHE A 202 4.22 -8.55 -5.21
N GLN A 203 3.54 -9.56 -5.73
CA GLN A 203 3.87 -10.98 -5.49
C GLN A 203 5.27 -11.31 -6.01
N THR A 204 5.65 -10.85 -7.20
CA THR A 204 7.03 -11.08 -7.71
C THR A 204 8.11 -10.38 -6.89
N TRP A 205 7.79 -9.29 -6.18
CA TRP A 205 8.69 -8.67 -5.23
C TRP A 205 8.73 -9.42 -3.89
N HIS A 206 7.62 -10.02 -3.49
CA HIS A 206 7.48 -10.77 -2.25
C HIS A 206 8.08 -12.17 -2.33
N ASP A 207 8.04 -12.80 -3.51
CA ASP A 207 8.38 -14.21 -3.73
C ASP A 207 9.88 -14.56 -3.79
N PRO A 208 10.85 -13.63 -3.90
CA PRO A 208 12.25 -13.99 -3.68
C PRO A 208 12.87 -13.17 -2.54
N LYS A 209 12.65 -13.62 -1.31
CA LYS A 209 13.70 -13.56 -0.29
C LYS A 209 14.08 -15.00 0.10
N PRO A 210 15.17 -15.56 -0.46
CA PRO A 210 15.76 -16.72 0.17
C PRO A 210 16.17 -16.32 1.60
N ASN A 211 15.78 -17.14 2.58
CA ASN A 211 16.31 -17.07 3.94
C ASN A 211 17.83 -17.14 3.93
#